data_AF-A0AAW7DF84-F1
#
_entry.id   AF-A0AAW7DF84-F1
#
_cell.length_a   1.000
_cell.length_b   1.000
_cell.length_c   1.000
_cell.angle_alpha   90.00
_cell.angle_beta   90.00
_cell.angle_gamma   90.00
#
_symmetry.space_group_name_H-M   'P 1'
#
loop_
_entity.id
_entity.type
_entity.pdbx_description
1 polymer ?
#
loop_
_entity_poly.entity_id
_entity_poly.type
_entity_poly.pdbx_seq_one_letter_code
_entity_poly.pdbx_strand_id
1 'polypeptide(L)' 'MPGVTIGDNTIIGAGSVVTKDIPSNVIAVGNPCKVIKEN' A
#
# COMPACT_ATOMS: atom_id res chain seq x y z
N MET A 1 6.35 -7.81 13.68
CA MET A 1 7.36 -8.08 12.63
C MET A 1 7.03 -7.19 11.44
N PRO A 2 7.77 -6.10 11.15
CA PRO A 2 7.55 -5.37 9.91
C PRO A 2 8.24 -6.17 8.79
N GLY A 3 7.45 -6.78 7.92
CA GLY A 3 7.92 -7.61 6.81
C GLY A 3 7.32 -7.17 5.48
N VAL A 4 6.91 -5.91 5.39
CA VAL A 4 6.29 -5.32 4.19
C VAL A 4 7.04 -4.06 3.80
N THR A 5 7.34 -3.96 2.52
CA THR A 5 8.01 -2.84 1.87
C THR A 5 6.96 -1.98 1.21
N ILE A 6 7.05 -0.67 1.41
CA ILE A 6 6.22 0.30 0.70
C ILE A 6 7.15 1.04 -0.25
N GLY A 7 6.86 0.93 -1.55
CA GLY A 7 7.62 1.62 -2.59
C GLY A 7 7.47 3.14 -2.53
N ASP A 8 8.41 3.83 -3.17
CA ASP A 8 8.45 5.29 -3.23
C ASP A 8 7.24 5.88 -3.98
N ASN A 9 6.84 7.09 -3.60
CA ASN A 9 5.71 7.82 -4.21
C ASN A 9 4.37 7.05 -4.17
N THR A 10 4.21 6.13 -3.22
CA THR A 10 2.97 5.39 -3.01
C THR A 10 2.06 6.11 -2.03
N ILE A 11 0.76 6.13 -2.34
CA ILE A 11 -0.27 6.75 -1.52
C ILE A 11 -1.04 5.65 -0.78
N ILE A 12 -0.99 5.69 0.56
CA ILE A 12 -1.74 4.78 1.42
C ILE A 12 -2.94 5.52 2.02
N GLY A 13 -4.15 4.99 1.82
CA GLY A 13 -5.37 5.57 2.38
C GLY A 13 -5.41 5.47 3.91
N ALA A 14 -6.00 6.47 4.57
CA ALA A 14 -6.20 6.46 6.02
C ALA A 14 -7.03 5.23 6.46
N GLY A 15 -6.62 4.59 7.56
CA GLY A 15 -7.27 3.37 8.07
C GLY A 15 -6.88 2.08 7.33
N SER A 16 -5.89 2.12 6.45
CA SER A 16 -5.42 0.92 5.74
C SER A 16 -4.49 0.07 6.59
N VAL A 17 -4.59 -1.26 6.45
CA VAL A 17 -3.70 -2.22 7.11
C VAL A 17 -2.87 -2.93 6.05
N VAL A 18 -1.60 -2.57 5.97
CA VAL A 18 -0.65 -3.11 4.99
C VAL A 18 -0.17 -4.48 5.46
N THR A 19 -0.62 -5.53 4.78
CA THR A 19 -0.27 -6.92 5.09
C THR A 19 0.63 -7.57 4.04
N LYS A 20 0.93 -6.86 2.94
CA LYS A 20 1.80 -7.30 1.83
C LYS A 20 2.63 -6.12 1.32
N ASP A 21 3.70 -6.42 0.58
CA ASP A 21 4.49 -5.40 -0.10
C ASP A 21 3.64 -4.59 -1.08
N ILE A 22 3.89 -3.28 -1.13
CA ILE A 22 3.22 -2.34 -2.03
C ILE A 22 4.28 -1.78 -3.00
N PRO A 23 4.08 -1.88 -4.32
CA PRO A 23 4.99 -1.32 -5.32
C PRO A 23 5.05 0.23 -5.25
N SER A 24 6.03 0.83 -5.91
CA SER A 24 6.17 2.29 -6.04
C SER A 24 5.13 2.88 -7.00
N ASN A 25 4.77 4.16 -6.82
CA ASN A 25 3.83 4.91 -7.67
C ASN A 25 2.41 4.32 -7.75
N VAL A 26 1.91 3.69 -6.68
CA VAL A 26 0.54 3.15 -6.65
C VAL A 26 -0.31 3.81 -5.57
N ILE A 27 -1.62 3.64 -5.69
CA ILE A 27 -2.58 4.03 -4.65
C ILE A 27 -3.15 2.75 -4.06
N ALA A 28 -2.95 2.55 -2.75
CA ALA A 28 -3.43 1.38 -2.04
C ALA A 28 -4.28 1.76 -0.82
N VAL A 29 -5.43 1.11 -0.66
CA VAL A 29 -6.38 1.42 0.42
C VAL A 29 -7.04 0.17 0.99
N GLY A 30 -7.58 0.29 2.21
CA GLY A 30 -8.44 -0.70 2.84
C GLY A 30 -7.75 -1.56 3.90
N ASN A 31 -8.56 -2.37 4.59
CA ASN A 31 -8.12 -3.34 5.57
C ASN A 31 -8.74 -4.71 5.23
N PRO A 32 -7.98 -5.66 4.65
CA PRO A 32 -6.56 -5.58 4.30
C PRO A 32 -6.28 -4.68 3.06
N CYS A 33 -5.12 -4.03 3.03
CA CYS A 33 -4.74 -3.03 2.02
C CYS A 33 -4.62 -3.67 0.62
N LYS A 34 -5.23 -3.02 -0.38
CA LYS A 34 -5.20 -3.45 -1.78
C LYS A 34 -4.85 -2.28 -2.69
N VAL A 35 -4.08 -2.54 -3.73
CA VAL A 35 -3.81 -1.57 -4.80
C VAL A 35 -5.10 -1.35 -5.58
N ILE A 36 -5.54 -0.10 -5.68
CA ILE A 36 -6.76 0.31 -6.39
C ILE A 36 -6.45 1.12 -7.65
N LYS A 37 -5.23 1.61 -7.79
CA LYS A 37 -4.78 2.32 -8.98
C LYS A 37 -3.26 2.22 -9.11
N GLU A 38 -2.81 1.97 -10.32
CA GLU A 38 -1.41 2.06 -10.73
C GLU A 38 -1.31 3.31 -11.62
N ASN A 39 -0.36 4.19 -11.32
CA ASN A 39 -0.05 5.36 -12.16
C ASN A 39 0.89 4.98 -13.30
#